data_AF-H9C6L5-F1
#
_entry.id   AF-H9C6L5-F1
#
_cell.length_a   1.000
_cell.length_b   1.000
_cell.length_c   1.000
_cell.angle_alpha   90.00
_cell.angle_beta   90.00
_cell.angle_gamma   90.00
#
_symmetry.space_group_name_H-M   'P 1'
#
loop_
_entity.id
_entity.type
_entity.pdbx_description
1 polymer ?
#
loop_
_entity_poly.entity_id
_entity_poly.type
_entity_poly.pdbx_seq_one_letter_code
_entity_poly.pdbx_strand_id
1 'polypeptide(L)'
;MNFTDTERVILANQYEILAKLDNEQAYLDLAENLRDGHEWIYDQKISISPIFNKEQSDFVVSILELYEVIQSSFDALSDKGSLTEDRVKFPGFDGNNEGDYKRFFSALVKNQQFAHVNANTNSHMQKISTYKHMLGKWESLGKGYELSLDDIEAIFDR
;
A
#
# COMPACT_ATOMS: atom_id res chain seq x y z
N MET A 1 -17.03 8.96 14.16
CA MET A 1 -17.18 7.53 14.54
C MET A 1 -18.25 7.49 15.60
N ASN A 2 -19.14 6.48 15.62
CA ASN A 2 -20.16 6.42 16.67
C ASN A 2 -19.69 5.46 17.77
N PHE A 3 -19.12 6.00 18.85
CA PHE A 3 -18.68 5.22 20.00
C PHE A 3 -19.83 4.98 20.98
N THR A 4 -19.96 3.76 21.46
CA THR A 4 -20.79 3.43 22.62
C THR A 4 -20.27 4.13 23.88
N ASP A 5 -21.12 4.31 24.90
CA ASP A 5 -20.69 4.88 26.18
C ASP A 5 -19.54 4.07 26.82
N THR A 6 -19.57 2.74 26.67
CA THR A 6 -18.50 1.85 27.14
C THR A 6 -17.19 2.14 26.42
N GLU A 7 -17.20 2.30 25.09
CA GLU A 7 -16.00 2.64 24.31
C GLU A 7 -15.46 4.02 24.67
N ARG A 8 -16.32 5.03 24.89
CA ARG A 8 -15.87 6.36 25.32
C ARG A 8 -15.17 6.31 26.67
N VAL A 9 -15.69 5.55 27.64
CA VAL A 9 -15.05 5.38 28.95
C VAL A 9 -13.70 4.67 28.82
N ILE A 10 -13.62 3.62 28.00
CA ILE A 10 -12.35 2.91 27.74
C ILE A 10 -11.32 3.86 27.12
N LEU A 11 -11.69 4.60 26.08
CA LEU A 11 -10.80 5.55 25.39
C LEU A 11 -10.37 6.69 26.31
N ALA A 12 -11.29 7.27 27.09
CA ALA A 12 -10.96 8.33 28.05
C ALA A 12 -9.91 7.85 29.07
N ASN A 13 -10.07 6.64 29.60
CA ASN A 13 -9.11 6.05 30.53
C ASN A 13 -7.74 5.80 29.85
N GLN A 14 -7.73 5.37 28.58
CA GLN A 14 -6.48 5.19 27.82
C GLN A 14 -5.74 6.51 27.62
N TYR A 15 -6.44 7.57 27.23
CA TYR A 15 -5.82 8.89 27.04
C TYR A 15 -5.33 9.50 28.35
N GLU A 16 -6.02 9.29 29.48
CA GLU A 16 -5.47 9.67 30.79
C GLU A 16 -4.20 8.91 31.17
N ILE A 17 -4.11 7.62 30.83
CA ILE A 17 -2.88 6.84 31.03
C ILE A 17 -1.76 7.39 30.15
N LEU A 18 -2.03 7.68 28.87
CA LEU A 18 -1.05 8.29 27.96
C LEU A 18 -0.57 9.66 28.46
N ALA A 19 -1.47 10.49 28.98
CA ALA A 19 -1.12 11.76 29.60
C ALA A 19 -0.15 11.59 30.77
N LYS A 20 -0.27 10.51 31.57
CA LYS A 20 0.66 10.21 32.67
C LYS A 20 2.02 9.69 32.19
N LEU A 21 2.09 9.11 31.00
CA LEU A 21 3.32 8.57 30.41
C LEU A 21 4.12 9.64 29.67
N ASP A 22 3.43 10.55 28.96
CA ASP A 22 4.05 11.52 28.05
C ASP A 22 3.82 12.99 28.46
N ASN A 23 3.13 13.24 29.58
CA ASN A 23 2.78 14.58 30.11
C ASN A 23 2.18 15.54 29.06
N GLU A 24 1.52 15.00 28.03
CA GLU A 24 0.91 15.80 26.97
C GLU A 24 -0.53 16.18 27.35
N GLN A 25 -0.77 17.49 27.56
CA GLN A 25 -2.08 18.03 27.94
C GLN A 25 -3.19 17.68 26.92
N ALA A 26 -2.84 17.55 25.64
CA ALA A 26 -3.78 17.20 24.59
C ALA A 26 -4.49 15.85 24.84
N TYR A 27 -3.83 14.90 25.53
CA TYR A 27 -4.46 13.64 25.91
C TYR A 27 -5.50 13.81 27.03
N LEU A 28 -5.23 14.67 28.03
CA LEU A 28 -6.22 14.97 29.08
C LEU A 28 -7.45 15.66 28.49
N ASP A 29 -7.23 16.65 27.63
CA ASP A 29 -8.31 17.37 26.96
C ASP A 29 -9.17 16.41 26.13
N LEU A 30 -8.56 15.47 25.40
CA LEU A 30 -9.29 14.46 24.64
C LEU A 30 -10.06 13.49 25.55
N ALA A 31 -9.48 13.08 26.69
CA ALA A 31 -10.16 12.23 27.66
C ALA A 31 -11.40 12.90 28.28
N GLU A 32 -11.31 14.19 28.61
CA GLU A 32 -12.45 14.99 29.09
C GLU A 32 -13.56 15.07 28.03
N ASN A 33 -13.21 15.42 26.79
CA ASN A 33 -14.18 15.48 25.68
C ASN A 33 -14.89 14.14 25.42
N LEU A 34 -14.20 13.01 25.61
CA LEU A 34 -14.80 11.68 25.52
C LEU A 34 -15.79 11.40 26.66
N ARG A 35 -15.51 11.87 27.89
CA ARG A 35 -16.43 11.71 29.03
C ARG A 35 -17.65 12.60 28.94
N ASP A 36 -17.46 13.84 28.49
CA ASP A 36 -18.52 14.84 28.37
C ASP A 36 -19.39 14.64 27.12
N GLY A 37 -18.97 13.74 26.22
CA GLY A 37 -19.75 13.38 25.03
C GLY A 37 -19.68 14.41 23.91
N HIS A 38 -18.57 15.16 23.81
CA HIS A 38 -18.37 16.15 22.74
C HIS A 38 -17.98 15.51 21.40
N GLU A 39 -18.93 14.80 20.77
CA GLU A 39 -18.70 13.98 19.57
C GLU A 39 -17.97 14.71 18.45
N TRP A 40 -18.42 15.90 18.10
CA TRP A 40 -17.82 16.70 17.03
C TRP A 40 -16.33 17.00 17.24
N ILE A 41 -15.87 17.07 18.50
CA ILE A 41 -14.46 17.35 18.84
C ILE A 41 -13.62 16.08 18.71
N TYR A 42 -14.01 14.98 19.39
CA TYR A 42 -13.19 13.77 19.38
C TYR A 42 -13.18 13.07 18.02
N ASP A 43 -14.23 13.24 17.19
CA ASP A 43 -14.27 12.69 15.83
C ASP A 43 -13.23 13.29 14.89
N GLN A 44 -12.80 14.52 15.14
CA GLN A 44 -11.73 15.15 14.35
C GLN A 44 -10.34 14.78 14.84
N LYS A 45 -10.23 14.31 16.08
CA LYS A 45 -8.96 13.95 16.72
C LYS A 45 -8.64 12.47 16.56
N ILE A 46 -9.66 11.62 16.59
CA ILE A 46 -9.53 10.18 16.46
C ILE A 46 -9.84 9.81 15.01
N SER A 47 -8.80 9.55 14.24
CA SER A 47 -8.92 9.11 12.85
C SER A 47 -8.07 7.87 12.62
N ILE A 48 -8.68 6.86 12.00
CA ILE A 48 -8.00 5.67 11.51
C ILE A 48 -8.21 5.60 10.01
N SER A 49 -7.20 5.14 9.28
CA SER A 49 -7.37 4.83 7.87
C SER A 49 -8.43 3.74 7.69
N PRO A 50 -9.21 3.78 6.60
CA PRO A 50 -10.06 2.66 6.23
C PRO A 50 -9.27 1.34 6.16
N ILE A 51 -9.95 0.22 6.40
CA ILE A 51 -9.34 -1.10 6.27
C ILE A 51 -8.90 -1.30 4.81
N PHE A 52 -7.61 -1.51 4.60
CA PHE A 52 -7.07 -1.98 3.33
C PHE A 52 -7.33 -3.48 3.24
N ASN A 53 -8.32 -3.87 2.43
CA ASN A 53 -8.89 -5.21 2.49
C ASN A 53 -8.01 -6.27 1.82
N LYS A 54 -8.41 -7.54 1.96
CA LYS A 54 -7.66 -8.68 1.41
C LYS A 54 -7.52 -8.63 -0.11
N GLU A 55 -8.58 -8.27 -0.84
CA GLU A 55 -8.53 -8.18 -2.31
C GLU A 55 -7.54 -7.11 -2.78
N GLN A 56 -7.51 -5.95 -2.12
CA GLN A 56 -6.54 -4.90 -2.41
C GLN A 56 -5.11 -5.34 -2.06
N SER A 57 -4.95 -6.08 -0.97
CA SER A 57 -3.66 -6.63 -0.53
C SER A 57 -3.14 -7.66 -1.52
N ASP A 58 -3.97 -8.64 -1.89
CA ASP A 58 -3.67 -9.68 -2.87
C ASP A 58 -3.31 -9.06 -4.23
N PHE A 59 -4.00 -7.98 -4.64
CA PHE A 59 -3.67 -7.24 -5.86
C PHE A 59 -2.27 -6.60 -5.82
N VAL A 60 -1.92 -5.92 -4.72
CA VAL A 60 -0.58 -5.30 -4.58
C VAL A 60 0.51 -6.36 -4.55
N VAL A 61 0.28 -7.47 -3.83
CA VAL A 61 1.22 -8.60 -3.78
C VAL A 61 1.40 -9.19 -5.18
N SER A 62 0.31 -9.48 -5.89
CA SER A 62 0.36 -10.08 -7.23
C SER A 62 1.12 -9.20 -8.24
N ILE A 63 0.94 -7.88 -8.20
CA ILE A 63 1.69 -7.00 -9.11
C ILE A 63 3.17 -6.92 -8.75
N LEU A 64 3.52 -6.96 -7.46
CA LEU A 64 4.92 -7.00 -7.03
C LEU A 64 5.60 -8.31 -7.44
N GLU A 65 4.92 -9.45 -7.29
CA GLU A 65 5.37 -10.76 -7.77
C GLU A 65 5.60 -10.76 -9.29
N LEU A 66 4.66 -10.18 -10.06
CA LEU A 66 4.85 -10.03 -11.50
C LEU A 66 6.10 -9.20 -11.82
N TYR A 67 6.31 -8.07 -11.15
CA TYR A 67 7.49 -7.25 -11.38
C TYR A 67 8.80 -7.94 -10.95
N GLU A 68 8.78 -8.76 -9.91
CA GLU A 68 9.91 -9.61 -9.53
C GLU A 68 10.24 -10.63 -10.64
N VAL A 69 9.22 -11.30 -11.18
CA VAL A 69 9.38 -12.25 -12.30
C VAL A 69 9.91 -11.55 -13.55
N ILE A 70 9.38 -10.38 -13.89
CA ILE A 70 9.84 -9.58 -15.05
C ILE A 70 11.31 -9.19 -14.87
N GLN A 71 11.70 -8.70 -13.69
CA GLN A 71 13.07 -8.28 -13.41
C GLN A 71 14.04 -9.46 -13.47
N SER A 72 13.70 -10.57 -12.80
CA SER A 72 14.47 -11.81 -12.85
C SER A 72 14.65 -12.33 -14.29
N SER A 73 13.55 -12.35 -15.07
CA SER A 73 13.59 -12.83 -16.45
C SER A 73 14.43 -11.89 -17.33
N PHE A 74 14.24 -10.58 -17.19
CA PHE A 74 15.01 -9.57 -17.91
C PHE A 74 16.52 -9.66 -17.63
N ASP A 75 16.92 -9.94 -16.40
CA ASP A 75 18.33 -10.10 -16.04
C ASP A 75 18.94 -11.38 -16.61
N ALA A 76 18.13 -12.42 -16.83
CA ALA A 76 18.55 -13.68 -17.44
C ALA A 76 18.62 -13.64 -18.99
N LEU A 77 17.99 -12.65 -19.64
CA LEU A 77 17.99 -12.53 -21.09
C LEU A 77 19.40 -12.19 -21.63
N SER A 78 19.87 -12.98 -22.59
CA SER A 78 21.11 -12.69 -23.33
C SER A 78 20.95 -11.54 -24.32
N ASP A 79 19.75 -11.38 -24.89
CA ASP A 79 19.36 -10.26 -25.74
C ASP A 79 18.12 -9.59 -25.14
N LYS A 80 18.27 -8.31 -24.77
CA LYS A 80 17.24 -7.51 -24.11
C LYS A 80 16.42 -6.69 -25.12
N GLY A 81 16.78 -6.72 -26.41
CA GLY A 81 16.11 -5.96 -27.46
C GLY A 81 16.02 -4.47 -27.15
N SER A 82 14.78 -3.94 -27.10
CA SER A 82 14.51 -2.53 -26.80
C SER A 82 14.18 -2.25 -25.32
N LEU A 83 14.11 -3.29 -24.49
CA LEU A 83 13.77 -3.15 -23.07
C LEU A 83 14.92 -2.50 -22.29
N THR A 84 14.56 -1.55 -21.44
CA THR A 84 15.49 -0.87 -20.53
C THR A 84 15.19 -1.26 -19.09
N GLU A 85 16.20 -1.16 -18.22
CA GLU A 85 16.04 -1.37 -16.77
C GLU A 85 14.93 -0.48 -16.17
N ASP A 86 14.81 0.76 -16.64
CA ASP A 86 13.77 1.69 -16.19
C ASP A 86 12.36 1.22 -16.58
N ARG A 87 12.21 0.54 -17.72
CA ARG A 87 10.91 0.01 -18.19
C ARG A 87 10.43 -1.17 -17.36
N VAL A 88 11.36 -2.02 -16.89
CA VAL A 88 11.07 -3.19 -16.04
C VAL A 88 11.08 -2.87 -14.54
N LYS A 89 11.46 -1.65 -14.16
CA LYS A 89 11.38 -1.16 -12.78
C LYS A 89 9.93 -0.94 -12.37
N PHE A 90 9.56 -1.35 -11.16
CA PHE A 90 8.20 -1.15 -10.66
C PHE A 90 7.94 0.36 -10.45
N PRO A 91 6.96 0.99 -11.14
CA PRO A 91 6.77 2.44 -11.05
C PRO A 91 6.23 2.92 -9.70
N GLY A 92 5.68 2.02 -8.87
CA GLY A 92 4.99 2.37 -7.64
C GLY A 92 3.52 2.73 -7.88
N PHE A 93 2.94 3.48 -6.95
CA PHE A 93 1.55 3.94 -6.99
C PHE A 93 1.50 5.47 -6.92
N ASP A 94 0.45 6.07 -7.48
CA ASP A 94 0.30 7.52 -7.47
C ASP A 94 0.00 8.03 -6.06
N GLY A 95 0.85 8.93 -5.56
CA GLY A 95 0.66 9.51 -4.24
C GLY A 95 -0.64 10.28 -4.06
N ASN A 96 -1.21 10.82 -5.15
CA ASN A 96 -2.39 11.68 -5.08
C ASN A 96 -3.71 10.90 -5.20
N ASN A 97 -3.78 9.91 -6.09
CA ASN A 97 -5.00 9.16 -6.36
C ASN A 97 -5.00 7.73 -5.82
N GLU A 98 -3.83 7.16 -5.50
CA GLU A 98 -3.65 5.76 -5.10
C GLU A 98 -2.93 5.66 -3.74
N GLY A 99 -3.13 6.66 -2.88
CA GLY A 99 -2.39 6.83 -1.62
C GLY A 99 -2.45 5.63 -0.68
N ASP A 100 -3.58 4.92 -0.62
CA ASP A 100 -3.71 3.70 0.19
C ASP A 100 -2.83 2.55 -0.31
N TYR A 101 -2.78 2.33 -1.64
CA TYR A 101 -1.91 1.33 -2.26
C TYR A 101 -0.44 1.68 -2.04
N LYS A 102 -0.08 2.96 -2.19
CA LYS A 102 1.27 3.45 -1.88
C LYS A 102 1.64 3.22 -0.41
N ARG A 103 0.74 3.52 0.53
CA ARG A 103 0.94 3.29 1.97
C ARG A 103 1.17 1.81 2.25
N PHE A 104 0.37 0.92 1.67
CA PHE A 104 0.52 -0.52 1.84
C PHE A 104 1.84 -1.03 1.23
N PHE A 105 2.18 -0.62 0.00
CA PHE A 105 3.48 -0.92 -0.59
C PHE A 105 4.65 -0.46 0.30
N SER A 106 4.59 0.76 0.82
CA SER A 106 5.61 1.27 1.74
C SER A 106 5.71 0.44 3.02
N ALA A 107 4.57 -0.07 3.53
CA ALA A 107 4.55 -0.96 4.69
C ALA A 107 5.17 -2.32 4.38
N LEU A 108 4.92 -2.92 3.20
CA LEU A 108 5.57 -4.16 2.77
C LEU A 108 7.10 -4.00 2.78
N VAL A 109 7.61 -2.98 2.09
CA VAL A 109 9.05 -2.69 2.01
C VAL A 109 9.65 -2.45 3.40
N LYS A 110 8.96 -1.69 4.26
CA LYS A 110 9.40 -1.44 5.65
C LYS A 110 9.50 -2.73 6.47
N ASN A 111 8.64 -3.71 6.20
CA ASN A 111 8.66 -5.03 6.83
C ASN A 111 9.55 -6.04 6.08
N GLN A 112 10.46 -5.56 5.22
CA GLN A 112 11.39 -6.38 4.41
C GLN A 112 10.70 -7.35 3.44
N GLN A 113 9.41 -7.12 3.14
CA GLN A 113 8.68 -7.86 2.10
C GLN A 113 8.80 -7.10 0.78
N PHE A 114 9.26 -7.77 -0.28
CA PHE A 114 9.52 -7.16 -1.60
C PHE A 114 10.51 -5.99 -1.58
N ALA A 115 11.38 -5.91 -0.57
CA ALA A 115 12.40 -4.85 -0.47
C ALA A 115 13.48 -4.95 -1.55
N HIS A 116 13.63 -6.11 -2.18
CA HIS A 116 14.53 -6.38 -3.30
C HIS A 116 13.97 -5.98 -4.66
N VAL A 117 12.64 -5.80 -4.77
CA VAL A 117 12.01 -5.37 -6.02
C VAL A 117 12.49 -3.96 -6.36
N ASN A 118 13.12 -3.80 -7.52
CA ASN A 118 13.57 -2.49 -7.96
C ASN A 118 12.34 -1.64 -8.26
N ALA A 119 12.13 -0.59 -7.47
CA ALA A 119 10.90 0.19 -7.49
C ALA A 119 11.15 1.69 -7.35
N ASN A 120 10.23 2.46 -7.93
CA ASN A 120 10.00 3.86 -7.59
C ASN A 120 8.92 3.93 -6.50
N THR A 121 8.97 4.94 -5.65
CA THR A 121 7.98 5.12 -4.57
C THR A 121 6.73 5.87 -5.01
N ASN A 122 6.78 6.58 -6.13
CA ASN A 122 5.65 7.34 -6.67
C ASN A 122 5.66 7.25 -8.20
N SER A 123 4.58 6.75 -8.78
CA SER A 123 4.46 6.64 -10.24
C SER A 123 4.15 7.98 -10.90
N HIS A 124 3.74 9.00 -10.13
CA HIS A 124 3.29 10.31 -10.63
C HIS A 124 2.09 10.27 -11.59
N MET A 125 1.47 9.11 -11.76
CA MET A 125 0.30 8.86 -12.60
C MET A 125 -0.42 7.59 -12.12
N GLN A 126 -1.74 7.52 -12.29
CA GLN A 126 -2.52 6.35 -11.89
C GLN A 126 -2.09 5.10 -12.68
N LYS A 127 -1.89 3.98 -11.98
CA LYS A 127 -1.37 2.73 -12.55
C LYS A 127 -2.28 1.53 -12.32
N ILE A 128 -3.26 1.58 -11.43
CA ILE A 128 -4.11 0.43 -11.09
C ILE A 128 -4.72 -0.23 -12.33
N SER A 129 -5.24 0.54 -13.28
CA SER A 129 -5.82 0.00 -14.52
C SER A 129 -4.78 -0.73 -15.38
N THR A 130 -3.57 -0.15 -15.48
CA THR A 130 -2.44 -0.77 -16.20
C THR A 130 -2.02 -2.07 -15.52
N TYR A 131 -1.88 -2.07 -14.20
CA TYR A 131 -1.49 -3.26 -13.44
C TYR A 131 -2.53 -4.38 -13.56
N LYS A 132 -3.83 -4.05 -13.56
CA LYS A 132 -4.88 -5.05 -13.85
C LYS A 132 -4.73 -5.68 -15.24
N HIS A 133 -4.42 -4.88 -16.25
CA HIS A 133 -4.15 -5.40 -17.60
C HIS A 133 -2.93 -6.32 -17.63
N MET A 134 -1.82 -5.87 -17.03
CA MET A 134 -0.58 -6.65 -16.93
C MET A 134 -0.81 -8.00 -16.25
N LEU A 135 -1.53 -8.01 -15.12
CA LEU A 135 -1.88 -9.24 -14.41
C LEU A 135 -2.74 -10.18 -15.25
N GLY A 136 -3.70 -9.64 -16.00
CA GLY A 136 -4.52 -10.43 -16.93
C GLY A 136 -3.70 -11.06 -18.06
N LYS A 137 -2.74 -10.31 -18.62
CA LYS A 137 -1.80 -10.84 -19.62
C LYS A 137 -0.92 -11.94 -19.03
N TRP A 138 -0.31 -11.70 -17.87
CA TRP A 138 0.51 -12.69 -17.19
C TRP A 138 -0.28 -13.96 -16.84
N GLU A 139 -1.55 -13.82 -16.45
CA GLU A 139 -2.45 -14.95 -16.23
C GLU A 139 -2.76 -15.73 -17.51
N SER A 140 -2.95 -15.03 -18.65
CA SER A 140 -3.14 -15.69 -19.95
C SER A 140 -1.90 -16.44 -20.45
N LEU A 141 -0.71 -16.04 -20.00
CA LEU A 141 0.56 -16.73 -20.23
C LEU A 141 0.81 -17.87 -19.22
N GLY A 142 -0.17 -18.18 -18.36
CA GLY A 142 -0.09 -19.28 -17.39
C GLY A 142 0.66 -18.95 -16.10
N LYS A 143 0.92 -17.66 -15.82
CA LYS A 143 1.71 -17.20 -14.65
C LYS A 143 3.09 -17.85 -14.55
N GLY A 144 3.79 -17.95 -15.68
CA GLY A 144 5.16 -18.46 -15.72
C GLY A 144 6.13 -17.61 -14.88
N TYR A 145 7.13 -18.26 -14.27
CA TYR A 145 8.23 -17.64 -13.53
C TYR A 145 9.43 -17.29 -14.42
N GLU A 146 9.47 -17.83 -15.63
CA GLU A 146 10.47 -17.51 -16.65
C GLU A 146 9.74 -16.94 -17.86
N LEU A 147 9.99 -15.67 -18.16
CA LEU A 147 9.38 -14.95 -19.27
C LEU A 147 10.39 -14.74 -20.39
N SER A 148 10.01 -15.04 -21.62
CA SER A 148 10.78 -14.64 -22.80
C SER A 148 10.70 -13.13 -23.02
N LEU A 149 11.55 -12.60 -23.90
CA LEU A 149 11.47 -11.19 -24.31
C LEU A 149 10.07 -10.85 -24.86
N ASP A 150 9.50 -11.72 -25.69
CA ASP A 150 8.18 -11.56 -26.28
C ASP A 150 7.07 -11.56 -25.22
N ASP A 151 7.19 -12.39 -24.17
CA ASP A 151 6.24 -12.43 -23.05
C ASP A 151 6.26 -11.12 -22.25
N ILE A 152 7.45 -10.61 -21.95
CA ILE A 152 7.61 -9.33 -21.22
C ILE A 152 7.04 -8.18 -22.05
N GLU A 153 7.32 -8.14 -23.36
CA GLU A 153 6.75 -7.13 -24.25
C GLU A 153 5.21 -7.24 -24.34
N ALA A 154 4.66 -8.46 -24.42
CA ALA A 154 3.21 -8.69 -24.45
C ALA A 154 2.50 -8.28 -23.15
N ILE A 155 3.16 -8.38 -21.99
CA ILE A 155 2.65 -7.90 -20.70
C ILE A 155 2.57 -6.37 -20.68
N PHE A 156 3.54 -5.68 -21.30
CA PHE A 156 3.57 -4.22 -21.38
C PHE A 156 2.72 -3.64 -22.52
N ASP A 157 2.30 -4.46 -23.48
CA ASP A 157 1.40 -4.06 -24.55
C ASP A 157 0.02 -3.65 -24.01
N ARG A 158 -0.64 -2.70 -24.66
CA ARG A 158 -1.88 -2.06 -24.18
C ARG A 158 -3.12 -2.49 -24.94
#